data_AF-X1D5C2-F1
#
_entry.id   AF-X1D5C2-F1
#
_cell.length_a   1.000
_cell.length_b   1.000
_cell.length_c   1.000
_cell.angle_alpha   90.00
_cell.angle_beta   90.00
_cell.angle_gamma   90.00
#
_symmetry.space_group_name_H-M   'P 1'
#
loop_
_entity.id
_entity.type
_entity.pdbx_description
1 polymer ?
#
loop_
_entity_poly.entity_id
_entity_poly.type
_entity_poly.pdbx_seq_one_letter_code
_entity_poly.pdbx_strand_id
1 'polypeptide(L)'
;PYLNPWKRVLIGVMFIFILVRLDWEVNTGKPYYFTRFAMGTTINYTIMAPDKKRARAAMLKAHQEIERIERLFSEEDSTSEIYRFNYSEAGISTCAEVYYCIHRALDHHKKTKGAFDITIKPVLDLYPFKSDHPSPPSDGLIRKALNNVGVNKLEVSYYDNSWRVGKPRKEVGLIVATSLFGAQMIFPQLIGPISLQTLYLQGA
;
A
#
# COMPACT_ATOMS: atom_id res chain seq x y z
N PRO A 1 -63.53 -30.93 -7.16
CA PRO A 1 -63.90 -30.10 -5.99
C PRO A 1 -63.22 -28.72 -6.06
N TYR A 2 -63.99 -27.69 -6.39
CA TYR A 2 -63.49 -26.31 -6.44
C TYR A 2 -63.02 -25.87 -5.04
N LEU A 3 -61.74 -25.50 -4.93
CA LEU A 3 -61.19 -24.92 -3.69
C LEU A 3 -61.92 -23.61 -3.38
N ASN A 4 -62.29 -23.42 -2.11
CA ASN A 4 -62.96 -22.18 -1.71
C ASN A 4 -62.05 -20.95 -1.96
N PRO A 5 -62.63 -19.76 -2.16
CA PRO A 5 -61.88 -18.56 -2.49
C PRO A 5 -60.77 -18.24 -1.47
N TRP A 6 -61.06 -18.47 -0.19
CA TRP A 6 -60.15 -18.21 0.93
C TRP A 6 -58.91 -19.13 0.95
N LYS A 7 -59.05 -20.40 0.55
CA LYS A 7 -57.94 -21.35 0.43
C LYS A 7 -57.01 -20.99 -0.72
N ARG A 8 -57.53 -20.42 -1.81
CA ARG A 8 -56.71 -19.90 -2.92
C ARG A 8 -55.87 -18.70 -2.49
N VAL A 9 -56.46 -17.79 -1.73
CA VAL A 9 -55.76 -16.63 -1.16
C VAL A 9 -54.67 -17.10 -0.19
N LEU A 10 -54.98 -18.03 0.72
CA LEU A 10 -54.01 -18.58 1.67
C LEU A 10 -52.83 -19.29 0.97
N ILE A 11 -53.10 -20.09 -0.07
CA ILE A 11 -52.05 -20.75 -0.86
C ILE A 11 -51.18 -19.71 -1.57
N GLY A 12 -51.78 -18.66 -2.13
CA GLY A 12 -51.05 -17.56 -2.77
C GLY A 12 -50.13 -16.81 -1.79
N VAL A 13 -50.63 -16.49 -0.60
CA VAL A 13 -49.83 -15.84 0.46
C VAL A 13 -48.70 -16.76 0.91
N MET A 14 -48.95 -18.05 1.09
CA MET A 14 -47.93 -19.03 1.48
C MET A 14 -46.84 -19.18 0.39
N PHE A 15 -47.22 -19.16 -0.89
CA PHE A 15 -46.27 -19.13 -2.01
C PHE A 15 -45.43 -17.86 -2.03
N ILE A 16 -46.02 -16.69 -1.77
CA ILE A 16 -45.28 -15.42 -1.65
C ILE A 16 -44.28 -15.50 -0.50
N PHE A 17 -44.65 -16.04 0.66
CA PHE A 17 -43.71 -16.23 1.78
C PHE A 17 -42.57 -17.20 1.45
N ILE A 18 -42.83 -18.26 0.67
CA ILE A 18 -41.81 -19.21 0.20
C ILE A 18 -40.87 -18.57 -0.83
N LEU A 19 -41.41 -17.76 -1.76
CA LEU A 19 -40.62 -17.01 -2.74
C LEU A 19 -39.76 -15.92 -2.07
N VAL A 20 -40.31 -15.22 -1.08
CA VAL A 20 -39.57 -14.23 -0.27
C VAL A 20 -38.50 -14.91 0.60
N ARG A 21 -38.71 -16.16 1.04
CA ARG A 21 -37.70 -16.97 1.75
C ARG A 21 -36.56 -17.44 0.84
N LEU A 22 -36.81 -17.68 -0.45
CA LEU A 22 -35.81 -18.15 -1.41
C LEU A 22 -34.87 -17.03 -1.88
N ASP A 23 -35.33 -15.78 -1.90
CA ASP A 23 -34.48 -14.60 -2.17
C ASP A 23 -33.76 -14.04 -0.93
N TRP A 24 -34.17 -14.46 0.28
CA TRP A 24 -33.50 -14.09 1.54
C TRP A 24 -32.48 -15.15 1.97
N GLU A 25 -31.68 -15.66 1.03
CA GLU A 25 -30.38 -16.20 1.40
C GLU A 25 -29.44 -15.00 1.50
N VAL A 26 -29.44 -14.34 2.66
CA VAL A 26 -28.40 -13.37 3.01
C VAL A 26 -27.08 -14.11 2.78
N ASN A 27 -26.39 -13.70 1.72
CA ASN A 27 -25.14 -14.29 1.28
C ASN A 27 -24.04 -13.91 2.28
N THR A 28 -24.12 -14.47 3.49
CA THR A 28 -23.08 -14.38 4.50
C THR A 28 -21.96 -15.28 4.01
N GLY A 29 -21.10 -14.73 3.15
CA GLY A 29 -19.89 -15.41 2.71
C GLY A 29 -19.12 -15.95 3.91
N LYS A 30 -18.39 -17.05 3.74
CA LYS A 30 -17.50 -17.58 4.78
C LYS A 30 -16.07 -17.07 4.58
N PRO A 31 -15.24 -17.03 5.63
CA PRO A 31 -13.87 -16.57 5.49
C PRO A 31 -13.02 -17.60 4.73
N TYR A 32 -12.18 -17.09 3.84
CA TYR A 32 -11.13 -17.82 3.15
C TYR A 32 -9.80 -17.16 3.43
N TYR A 33 -8.80 -17.99 3.72
CA TYR A 33 -7.46 -17.54 4.09
C TYR A 33 -6.47 -17.85 2.97
N PHE A 34 -5.61 -16.89 2.65
CA PHE A 34 -4.50 -17.05 1.72
C PHE A 34 -3.26 -16.37 2.28
N THR A 35 -2.08 -16.85 1.89
CA THR A 35 -0.80 -16.26 2.28
C THR A 35 0.06 -16.08 1.04
N ARG A 36 0.68 -14.91 0.89
CA ARG A 36 1.62 -14.57 -0.19
C ARG A 36 2.79 -13.75 0.36
N PHE A 37 3.89 -13.71 -0.38
CA PHE A 37 5.01 -12.84 -0.08
C PHE A 37 4.98 -11.61 -1.00
N ALA A 38 5.14 -10.42 -0.45
CA ALA A 38 5.29 -9.15 -1.18
C ALA A 38 5.79 -8.07 -0.21
N MET A 39 6.35 -6.99 -0.75
CA MET A 39 6.90 -5.86 0.02
C MET A 39 7.96 -6.30 1.06
N GLY A 40 8.69 -7.37 0.76
CA GLY A 40 9.68 -7.95 1.68
C GLY A 40 9.10 -8.66 2.92
N THR A 41 7.80 -8.98 2.93
CA THR A 41 7.15 -9.65 4.07
C THR A 41 6.07 -10.65 3.64
N THR A 42 5.56 -11.40 4.62
CA THR A 42 4.40 -12.29 4.44
C THR A 42 3.11 -11.52 4.62
N ILE A 43 2.23 -11.56 3.62
CA ILE A 43 0.91 -10.95 3.63
C ILE A 43 -0.15 -12.06 3.75
N ASN A 44 -0.96 -11.96 4.79
CA ASN A 44 -2.12 -12.82 5.01
C ASN A 44 -3.39 -12.12 4.49
N TYR A 45 -4.20 -12.86 3.73
CA TYR A 45 -5.48 -12.39 3.18
C TYR A 45 -6.62 -13.14 3.84
N THR A 46 -7.59 -12.41 4.39
CA THR A 46 -8.83 -12.96 4.92
C THR A 46 -9.99 -12.40 4.12
N ILE A 47 -10.68 -13.25 3.36
CA ILE A 47 -11.71 -12.82 2.41
C ILE A 47 -13.03 -13.51 2.70
N MET A 48 -14.07 -12.70 2.95
CA MET A 48 -15.45 -13.17 3.05
C MET A 48 -16.02 -13.37 1.64
N ALA A 49 -16.35 -14.60 1.28
CA ALA A 49 -16.92 -14.89 -0.05
C ALA A 49 -17.91 -16.06 -0.01
N PRO A 50 -18.82 -16.14 -1.00
CA PRO A 50 -19.75 -17.27 -1.13
C PRO A 50 -19.01 -18.60 -1.41
N ASP A 51 -17.92 -18.51 -2.17
CA ASP A 51 -17.15 -19.68 -2.60
C ASP A 51 -15.64 -19.36 -2.73
N LYS A 52 -14.81 -20.41 -2.75
CA LYS A 52 -13.35 -20.31 -2.78
C LYS A 52 -12.83 -19.70 -4.08
N LYS A 53 -13.55 -19.89 -5.20
CA LYS A 53 -13.15 -19.38 -6.51
C LYS A 53 -13.26 -17.86 -6.54
N ARG A 54 -14.38 -17.31 -6.04
CA ARG A 54 -14.57 -15.86 -5.85
C ARG A 54 -13.56 -15.28 -4.87
N ALA A 55 -13.34 -15.96 -3.73
CA ALA A 55 -12.33 -15.53 -2.75
C ALA A 55 -10.92 -15.44 -3.38
N ARG A 56 -10.52 -16.48 -4.11
CA ARG A 56 -9.21 -16.52 -4.78
C ARG A 56 -9.08 -15.42 -5.84
N ALA A 57 -10.13 -15.16 -6.62
CA ALA A 57 -10.11 -14.08 -7.61
C ALA A 57 -9.96 -12.70 -6.96
N ALA A 58 -10.65 -12.44 -5.84
CA ALA A 58 -10.50 -11.19 -5.09
C ALA A 58 -9.10 -11.07 -4.48
N MET A 59 -8.55 -12.14 -3.89
CA MET A 59 -7.18 -12.16 -3.36
C MET A 59 -6.16 -11.84 -4.45
N LEU A 60 -6.27 -12.47 -5.63
CA LEU A 60 -5.34 -12.24 -6.73
C LEU A 60 -5.36 -10.79 -7.21
N LYS A 61 -6.55 -10.16 -7.30
CA LYS A 61 -6.66 -8.74 -7.65
C LYS A 61 -5.99 -7.84 -6.60
N ALA A 62 -6.21 -8.10 -5.31
CA ALA A 62 -5.57 -7.34 -4.24
C ALA A 62 -4.04 -7.51 -4.25
N HIS A 63 -3.56 -8.74 -4.45
CA HIS A 63 -2.13 -9.02 -4.52
C HIS A 63 -1.46 -8.37 -5.72
N GLN A 64 -2.10 -8.38 -6.89
CA GLN A 64 -1.61 -7.69 -8.09
C GLN A 64 -1.44 -6.18 -7.86
N GLU A 65 -2.35 -5.57 -7.10
CA GLU A 65 -2.24 -4.16 -6.76
C GLU A 65 -1.08 -3.88 -5.81
N ILE A 66 -0.84 -4.77 -4.84
CA ILE A 66 0.33 -4.69 -3.96
C ILE A 66 1.63 -4.82 -4.77
N GLU A 67 1.71 -5.78 -5.70
CA GLU A 67 2.88 -5.94 -6.59
C GLU A 67 3.08 -4.71 -7.49
N ARG A 68 2.01 -4.06 -7.95
CA ARG A 68 2.09 -2.82 -8.74
C ARG A 68 2.68 -1.69 -7.91
N ILE A 69 2.19 -1.50 -6.68
CA ILE A 69 2.70 -0.49 -5.74
C ILE A 69 4.16 -0.79 -5.39
N GLU A 70 4.51 -2.04 -5.07
CA GLU A 70 5.88 -2.45 -4.78
C GLU A 70 6.84 -2.10 -5.92
N ARG A 71 6.47 -2.39 -7.18
CA ARG A 71 7.26 -1.98 -8.35
C ARG A 71 7.37 -0.46 -8.49
N LEU A 72 6.28 0.27 -8.27
CA LEU A 72 6.26 1.74 -8.42
C LEU A 72 7.18 2.45 -7.41
N PHE A 73 7.33 1.88 -6.20
CA PHE A 73 8.10 2.45 -5.10
C PHE A 73 9.46 1.77 -4.84
N SER A 74 9.83 0.77 -5.65
CA SER A 74 11.06 0.02 -5.46
C SER A 74 12.30 0.90 -5.55
N GLU A 75 13.25 0.71 -4.63
CA GLU A 75 14.57 1.34 -4.67
C GLU A 75 15.58 0.57 -5.53
N GLU A 76 15.27 -0.68 -5.88
CA GLU A 76 16.17 -1.58 -6.61
C GLU A 76 15.74 -1.80 -8.08
N ASP A 77 14.47 -1.56 -8.41
CA ASP A 77 13.94 -1.71 -9.78
C ASP A 77 14.19 -0.45 -10.60
N SER A 78 15.02 -0.56 -11.64
CA SER A 78 15.35 0.56 -12.54
C SER A 78 14.16 1.23 -13.23
N THR A 79 13.02 0.54 -13.31
CA THR A 79 11.77 1.06 -13.91
C THR A 79 10.92 1.86 -12.91
N SER A 80 11.18 1.73 -11.61
CA SER A 80 10.52 2.45 -10.52
C SER A 80 10.75 3.96 -10.59
N GLU A 81 9.77 4.75 -10.18
CA GLU A 81 9.93 6.20 -10.04
C GLU A 81 10.87 6.56 -8.89
N ILE A 82 10.90 5.78 -7.82
CA ILE A 82 11.80 6.00 -6.68
C ILE A 82 13.25 5.73 -7.08
N TYR A 83 13.49 4.64 -7.81
CA TYR A 83 14.81 4.39 -8.39
C TYR A 83 15.22 5.56 -9.31
N ARG A 84 14.37 5.92 -10.29
CA ARG A 84 14.69 7.01 -11.23
C ARG A 84 14.96 8.33 -10.51
N PHE A 85 14.20 8.66 -9.47
CA PHE A 85 14.49 9.81 -8.63
C PHE A 85 15.87 9.71 -7.97
N ASN A 86 16.17 8.58 -7.31
CA ASN A 86 17.42 8.37 -6.59
C ASN A 86 18.66 8.48 -7.49
N TYR A 87 18.56 8.01 -8.73
CA TYR A 87 19.69 8.03 -9.68
C TYR A 87 19.71 9.25 -10.61
N SER A 88 18.67 10.09 -10.61
CA SER A 88 18.65 11.37 -11.35
C SER A 88 19.59 12.42 -10.76
N GLU A 89 20.01 13.40 -11.55
CA GLU A 89 20.78 14.56 -11.08
C GLU A 89 19.88 15.62 -10.41
N ALA A 90 18.74 15.92 -11.05
CA ALA A 90 17.87 17.05 -10.69
C ALA A 90 16.45 16.63 -10.26
N GLY A 91 16.16 15.32 -10.21
CA GLY A 91 14.82 14.78 -9.94
C GLY A 91 14.09 14.26 -11.18
N ILE A 92 12.78 14.04 -11.06
CA ILE A 92 11.94 13.42 -12.09
C ILE A 92 10.56 14.07 -12.22
N SER A 93 9.93 13.91 -13.39
CA SER A 93 8.46 13.94 -13.49
C SER A 93 7.91 12.62 -12.98
N THR A 94 6.80 12.68 -12.26
CA THR A 94 6.26 11.56 -11.49
C THR A 94 4.75 11.47 -11.65
N CYS A 95 4.19 10.29 -11.40
CA CYS A 95 2.74 10.12 -11.40
C CYS A 95 2.11 10.72 -10.13
N ALA A 96 0.79 10.90 -10.16
CA ALA A 96 0.06 11.46 -9.03
C ALA A 96 0.18 10.62 -7.75
N GLU A 97 0.32 9.29 -7.87
CA GLU A 97 0.44 8.40 -6.71
C GLU A 97 1.76 8.59 -5.96
N VAL A 98 2.88 8.65 -6.67
CA VAL A 98 4.21 8.87 -6.07
C VAL A 98 4.30 10.28 -5.49
N TYR A 99 3.78 11.28 -6.20
CA TYR A 99 3.63 12.63 -5.67
C TYR A 99 2.83 12.63 -4.36
N TYR A 100 1.66 11.99 -4.34
CA TYR A 100 0.80 11.91 -3.16
C TYR A 100 1.52 11.26 -1.99
N CYS A 101 2.22 10.15 -2.22
CA CYS A 101 3.02 9.47 -1.20
C CYS A 101 4.09 10.38 -0.61
N ILE A 102 4.86 11.08 -1.46
CA ILE A 102 5.91 12.01 -1.03
C ILE A 102 5.29 13.16 -0.24
N HIS A 103 4.21 13.76 -0.73
CA HIS A 103 3.52 14.84 -0.02
C HIS A 103 3.05 14.39 1.37
N ARG A 104 2.44 13.20 1.48
CA ARG A 104 2.00 12.64 2.75
C ARG A 104 3.17 12.39 3.70
N ALA A 105 4.28 11.89 3.19
CA ALA A 105 5.50 11.70 3.96
C ALA A 105 6.08 13.03 4.48
N LEU A 106 6.05 14.11 3.68
CA LEU A 106 6.43 15.45 4.12
C LEU A 106 5.53 15.97 5.24
N ASP A 107 4.23 15.71 5.19
CA ASP A 107 3.31 16.06 6.27
C ASP A 107 3.64 15.29 7.56
N HIS A 108 4.00 14.00 7.45
CA HIS A 108 4.42 13.20 8.60
C HIS A 108 5.75 13.65 9.18
N HIS A 109 6.70 14.05 8.35
CA HIS A 109 7.95 14.66 8.81
C HIS A 109 7.68 15.88 9.70
N LYS A 110 6.76 16.77 9.28
CA LYS A 110 6.36 17.93 10.10
C LYS A 110 5.69 17.50 11.41
N LYS A 111 4.72 16.59 11.36
CA LYS A 111 3.98 16.10 12.54
C LYS A 111 4.89 15.41 13.57
N THR A 112 5.92 14.72 13.09
CA THR A 112 6.89 14.02 13.92
C THR A 112 8.11 14.88 14.30
N LYS A 113 8.11 16.18 13.93
CA LYS A 113 9.22 17.11 14.17
C LYS A 113 10.56 16.57 13.66
N GLY A 114 10.53 15.91 12.51
CA GLY A 114 11.69 15.35 11.83
C GLY A 114 12.10 13.94 12.25
N ALA A 115 11.40 13.30 13.20
CA ALA A 115 11.72 11.91 13.57
C ALA A 115 11.41 10.91 12.44
N PHE A 116 10.45 11.23 11.55
CA PHE A 116 10.24 10.53 10.30
C PHE A 116 10.80 11.36 9.14
N ASP A 117 11.80 10.86 8.43
CA ASP A 117 12.40 11.54 7.27
C ASP A 117 12.66 10.56 6.11
N ILE A 118 11.93 10.75 5.01
CA ILE A 118 12.09 9.93 3.80
C ILE A 118 13.41 10.19 3.07
N THR A 119 14.14 11.26 3.39
CA THR A 119 15.42 11.59 2.75
C THR A 119 16.63 10.95 3.42
N ILE A 120 16.42 10.03 4.37
CA ILE A 120 17.49 9.39 5.16
C ILE A 120 18.34 8.39 4.35
N LYS A 121 17.98 8.12 3.08
CA LYS A 121 18.65 7.18 2.19
C LYS A 121 20.19 7.27 2.23
N PRO A 122 20.82 8.45 2.12
CA PRO A 122 22.28 8.56 2.07
C PRO A 122 22.97 8.03 3.32
N VAL A 123 22.28 8.04 4.48
CA VAL A 123 22.77 7.47 5.72
C VAL A 123 22.52 5.96 5.73
N LEU A 124 21.33 5.51 5.32
CA LEU A 124 21.01 4.07 5.26
C LEU A 124 21.91 3.30 4.31
N ASP A 125 22.28 3.90 3.17
CA ASP A 125 23.17 3.28 2.17
C ASP A 125 24.59 3.04 2.74
N LEU A 126 24.99 3.72 3.82
CA LEU A 126 26.26 3.44 4.51
C LEU A 126 26.24 2.18 5.36
N TYR A 127 25.05 1.70 5.74
CA TYR A 127 24.91 0.54 6.62
C TYR A 127 24.95 -0.76 5.81
N PRO A 128 25.88 -1.67 6.09
CA PRO A 128 26.02 -2.93 5.34
C PRO A 128 25.05 -4.00 5.85
N PHE A 129 23.74 -3.74 5.81
CA PHE A 129 22.71 -4.64 6.35
C PHE A 129 22.72 -6.05 5.73
N LYS A 130 23.27 -6.19 4.51
CA LYS A 130 23.38 -7.47 3.78
C LYS A 130 24.75 -8.15 3.96
N SER A 131 25.66 -7.61 4.79
CA SER A 131 26.99 -8.20 5.04
C SER A 131 26.94 -9.28 6.11
N ASP A 132 27.77 -10.31 5.99
CA ASP A 132 27.96 -11.36 7.00
C ASP A 132 28.54 -10.81 8.32
N HIS A 133 29.24 -9.68 8.26
CA HIS A 133 29.86 -9.01 9.40
C HIS A 133 29.50 -7.52 9.41
N PRO A 134 28.23 -7.19 9.72
CA PRO A 134 27.77 -5.82 9.70
C PRO A 134 28.47 -5.03 10.80
N SER A 135 29.11 -3.93 10.40
CA SER A 135 29.68 -2.96 11.33
C SER A 135 29.11 -1.57 11.03
N PRO A 136 28.85 -0.75 12.06
CA PRO A 136 28.35 0.59 11.85
C PRO A 136 29.41 1.44 11.11
N PRO A 137 28.98 2.33 10.19
CA PRO A 137 29.90 3.26 9.56
C PRO A 137 30.51 4.22 10.59
N SER A 138 31.67 4.79 10.27
CA SER A 138 32.28 5.78 11.16
C SER A 138 31.43 7.05 11.26
N ASP A 139 31.50 7.73 12.40
CA ASP A 139 30.82 9.02 12.61
C ASP A 139 31.16 10.05 11.54
N GLY A 140 32.40 10.00 11.02
CA GLY A 140 32.84 10.87 9.93
C GLY A 140 32.07 10.64 8.63
N LEU A 141 31.78 9.39 8.29
CA LEU A 141 30.96 9.03 7.13
C LEU A 141 29.50 9.41 7.35
N ILE A 142 28.95 9.14 8.54
CA ILE A 142 27.56 9.51 8.89
C ILE A 142 27.38 11.02 8.78
N ARG A 143 28.27 11.83 9.38
CA ARG A 143 28.21 13.31 9.28
C ARG A 143 28.26 13.81 7.84
N LYS A 144 29.09 13.21 6.99
CA LYS A 144 29.15 13.55 5.56
C LYS A 144 27.84 13.21 4.83
N ALA A 145 27.25 12.05 5.10
CA ALA A 145 25.99 11.65 4.50
C ALA A 145 24.80 12.49 4.98
N LEU A 146 24.78 12.89 6.26
CA LEU A 146 23.77 13.79 6.81
C LEU A 146 23.70 15.14 6.09
N ASN A 147 24.81 15.61 5.49
CA ASN A 147 24.80 16.80 4.64
C ASN A 147 23.87 16.65 3.43
N ASN A 148 23.47 15.43 3.05
CA ASN A 148 22.56 15.12 1.94
C ASN A 148 21.14 14.77 2.42
N VAL A 149 20.88 14.72 3.72
CA VAL A 149 19.56 14.46 4.32
C VAL A 149 18.82 15.76 4.63
N GLY A 150 17.53 15.82 4.32
CA GLY A 150 16.63 16.88 4.71
C GLY A 150 15.52 17.09 3.67
N VAL A 151 14.26 17.04 4.12
CA VAL A 151 13.08 17.28 3.27
C VAL A 151 13.07 18.66 2.60
N ASN A 152 13.76 19.65 3.20
CA ASN A 152 13.92 21.00 2.65
C ASN A 152 14.80 21.04 1.38
N LYS A 153 15.42 19.92 1.01
CA LYS A 153 16.18 19.75 -0.24
C LYS A 153 15.32 19.16 -1.36
N LEU A 154 14.06 18.82 -1.08
CA LEU A 154 13.13 18.34 -2.10
C LEU A 154 12.34 19.52 -2.66
N GLU A 155 12.22 19.58 -3.98
CA GLU A 155 11.41 20.56 -4.68
C GLU A 155 10.19 19.87 -5.29
N VAL A 156 9.04 20.02 -4.64
CA VAL A 156 7.82 19.33 -5.05
C VAL A 156 6.89 20.34 -5.73
N SER A 157 6.55 20.11 -7.00
CA SER A 157 5.78 21.07 -7.80
C SER A 157 4.86 20.39 -8.83
N TYR A 158 3.91 21.17 -9.35
CA TYR A 158 3.08 20.80 -10.49
C TYR A 158 3.32 21.81 -11.61
N TYR A 159 3.86 21.35 -12.74
CA TYR A 159 4.20 22.19 -13.89
C TYR A 159 4.00 21.42 -15.19
N ASP A 160 3.50 22.10 -16.22
CA ASP A 160 3.26 21.52 -17.56
C ASP A 160 2.42 20.23 -17.52
N ASN A 161 1.30 20.29 -16.79
CA ASN A 161 0.37 19.17 -16.59
C ASN A 161 1.03 17.90 -15.99
N SER A 162 2.18 18.04 -15.31
CA SER A 162 2.94 16.94 -14.72
C SER A 162 3.40 17.26 -13.30
N TRP A 163 3.35 16.25 -12.40
CA TRP A 163 3.95 16.36 -11.07
C TRP A 163 5.46 16.19 -11.18
N ARG A 164 6.21 16.97 -10.42
CA ARG A 164 7.68 16.92 -10.40
C ARG A 164 8.20 16.89 -8.97
N VAL A 165 9.23 16.08 -8.77
CA VAL A 165 10.00 16.03 -7.51
C VAL A 165 11.46 16.24 -7.87
N GLY A 166 11.98 17.38 -7.47
CA GLY A 166 13.34 17.85 -7.72
C GLY A 166 14.26 17.69 -6.52
N LYS A 167 15.56 17.78 -6.78
CA LYS A 167 16.63 17.77 -5.77
C LYS A 167 17.85 18.57 -6.26
N PRO A 168 18.66 19.14 -5.35
CA PRO A 168 19.79 20.00 -5.72
C PRO A 168 21.02 19.22 -6.22
N ARG A 169 21.09 17.91 -5.94
CA ARG A 169 22.19 17.03 -6.34
C ARG A 169 21.80 15.56 -6.23
N LYS A 170 22.53 14.71 -6.95
CA LYS A 170 22.30 13.26 -7.02
C LYS A 170 22.25 12.56 -5.66
N GLU A 171 23.09 12.97 -4.72
CA GLU A 171 23.26 12.33 -3.42
C GLU A 171 22.06 12.52 -2.49
N VAL A 172 21.11 13.42 -2.81
CA VAL A 172 19.83 13.45 -2.11
C VAL A 172 18.99 12.29 -2.63
N GLY A 173 18.62 11.37 -1.74
CA GLY A 173 17.86 10.18 -2.07
C GLY A 173 16.63 10.04 -1.19
N LEU A 174 15.63 9.34 -1.71
CA LEU A 174 14.42 8.96 -1.00
C LEU A 174 14.46 7.47 -0.66
N ILE A 175 14.08 7.18 0.58
CA ILE A 175 13.54 5.89 0.95
C ILE A 175 12.03 6.05 0.89
N VAL A 176 11.38 5.16 0.14
CA VAL A 176 9.93 5.00 0.23
C VAL A 176 9.69 3.52 0.49
N ALA A 177 10.38 2.98 1.49
CA ALA A 177 10.29 1.56 1.80
C ALA A 177 8.96 1.26 2.50
N THR A 178 8.15 0.45 1.82
CA THR A 178 7.62 -0.88 2.18
C THR A 178 7.81 -1.46 3.60
N SER A 179 8.56 -0.81 4.50
CA SER A 179 8.42 -1.06 5.93
C SER A 179 6.95 -0.84 6.33
N LEU A 180 6.38 -1.75 7.11
CA LEU A 180 4.97 -1.72 7.53
C LEU A 180 4.51 -0.33 7.98
N PHE A 181 5.41 0.46 8.56
CA PHE A 181 5.14 1.81 9.04
C PHE A 181 4.89 2.83 7.91
N GLY A 182 5.74 2.84 6.88
CA GLY A 182 5.51 3.65 5.67
C GLY A 182 4.24 3.20 4.95
N ALA A 183 4.01 1.88 4.89
CA ALA A 183 2.85 1.34 4.22
C ALA A 183 1.51 1.64 4.93
N GLN A 184 1.46 1.53 6.26
CA GLN A 184 0.28 1.86 7.04
C GLN A 184 -0.01 3.37 7.10
N MET A 185 1.01 4.23 7.02
CA MET A 185 0.79 5.69 7.03
C MET A 185 0.41 6.25 5.65
N ILE A 186 0.85 5.61 4.57
CA ILE A 186 0.79 6.16 3.21
C ILE A 186 -0.21 5.41 2.31
N PHE A 187 -0.26 4.08 2.37
CA PHE A 187 -1.06 3.26 1.46
C PHE A 187 -2.53 2.95 1.84
N PRO A 188 -3.11 3.33 3.00
CA PRO A 188 -4.53 3.07 3.29
C PRO A 188 -5.50 3.55 2.21
N GLN A 189 -5.16 4.64 1.53
CA GLN A 189 -5.99 5.22 0.48
C GLN A 189 -5.66 4.68 -0.92
N LEU A 190 -4.46 4.13 -1.12
CA LEU A 190 -4.04 3.55 -2.41
C LEU A 190 -4.53 2.10 -2.56
N ILE A 191 -4.68 1.36 -1.45
CA ILE A 191 -5.09 -0.05 -1.46
C ILE A 191 -6.63 -0.20 -1.26
N GLY A 192 -7.34 0.89 -0.97
CA GLY A 192 -8.80 0.91 -0.83
C GLY A 192 -9.34 0.18 0.42
N PRO A 193 -10.67 0.25 0.68
CA PRO A 193 -11.29 -0.21 1.93
C PRO A 193 -11.21 -1.72 2.18
N ILE A 194 -10.91 -2.54 1.16
CA ILE A 194 -10.84 -4.01 1.27
C ILE A 194 -9.61 -4.46 2.10
N SER A 195 -8.57 -3.63 2.19
CA SER A 195 -7.27 -4.00 2.79
C SER A 195 -7.15 -3.71 4.29
N LEU A 196 -7.83 -2.68 4.80
CA LEU A 196 -7.57 -2.16 6.15
C LEU A 196 -7.97 -3.09 7.29
N GLN A 197 -8.98 -3.96 7.10
CA GLN A 197 -9.34 -4.96 8.11
C GLN A 197 -8.36 -6.14 8.18
N THR A 198 -7.46 -6.29 7.20
CA THR A 198 -6.62 -7.50 7.08
C THR A 198 -5.17 -7.27 7.54
N LEU A 199 -4.68 -6.03 7.50
CA LEU A 199 -3.27 -5.71 7.82
C LEU A 199 -2.98 -5.47 9.31
N TYR A 200 -3.99 -5.51 10.19
CA TYR A 200 -3.87 -5.14 11.61
C TYR A 200 -3.50 -6.30 12.56
N LEU A 201 -3.29 -7.51 12.04
CA LEU A 201 -2.97 -8.68 12.87
C LEU A 201 -1.64 -9.30 12.44
N GLN A 202 -0.54 -8.72 12.92
CA GLN A 202 0.69 -9.39 13.37
C GLN A 202 1.79 -8.33 13.58
N GLY A 203 1.67 -7.61 14.68
CA GLY A 203 2.79 -6.89 15.29
C GLY A 203 2.84 -7.30 16.76
N ALA A 204 3.48 -8.43 17.04
CA ALA A 204 3.97 -8.81 18.35
C ALA A 204 5.48 -8.98 18.22
#